data_AF-A0A1R3HNV1-F1
#
_entry.id   AF-A0A1R3HNV1-F1
#
_cell.length_a   1.000
_cell.length_b   1.000
_cell.length_c   1.000
_cell.angle_alpha   90.00
_cell.angle_beta   90.00
_cell.angle_gamma   90.00
#
_symmetry.space_group_name_H-M   'P 1'
#
loop_
_entity.id
_entity.type
_entity.pdbx_description
1 polymer ?
#
loop_
_entity_poly.entity_id
_entity_poly.type
_entity_poly.pdbx_seq_one_letter_code
_entity_poly.pdbx_strand_id
1 'polypeptide(L)'
;MVIHLMGPDGKGKGYSCTRPPCQKCGFEFKSSAGIFKTCMDCFLEGHSLYCCTYGVPSNWKTSLKNYRGLYSTSDSKPADEVVEMAHRVFKGEDKVFGQKYDLIENNCEHFAVYCKTGVPKSRQAALIRENPLYRTGKRIINKVRKKPNSVANEEY
;
A
#
# COMPACT_ATOMS: atom_id res chain seq x y z
N MET A 1 -13.88 3.57 12.45
CA MET A 1 -12.47 4.00 12.21
C MET A 1 -11.89 3.11 11.12
N VAL A 2 -10.93 3.62 10.35
CA VAL A 2 -10.25 2.90 9.26
C VAL A 2 -8.74 3.01 9.49
N ILE A 3 -8.00 1.91 9.37
CA ILE A 3 -6.54 1.93 9.32
C ILE A 3 -6.12 1.73 7.87
N HIS A 4 -5.29 2.63 7.33
CA HIS A 4 -4.87 2.59 5.94
C HIS A 4 -3.45 3.13 5.74
N LEU A 5 -2.77 2.63 4.71
CA LEU A 5 -1.50 3.18 4.24
C LEU A 5 -1.78 4.24 3.17
N MET A 6 -1.29 5.45 3.37
CA MET A 6 -1.41 6.58 2.45
C MET A 6 -0.02 6.93 1.90
N GLY A 7 0.04 7.22 0.60
CA GLY A 7 1.23 7.77 -0.04
C GLY A 7 1.39 9.27 0.28
N PRO A 8 2.52 9.89 -0.11
CA PRO A 8 2.65 11.34 0.01
C PRO A 8 1.70 12.01 -0.98
N ASP A 9 1.20 13.19 -0.65
CA ASP A 9 0.37 13.97 -1.57
C ASP A 9 1.12 14.19 -2.89
N GLY A 10 0.49 13.80 -4.00
CA GLY A 10 1.02 14.11 -5.32
C GLY A 10 1.02 15.62 -5.51
N LYS A 11 2.19 16.22 -5.72
CA LYS A 11 2.33 17.63 -6.15
C LYS A 11 1.44 17.85 -7.38
N GLY A 12 0.28 18.50 -7.25
CA GLY A 12 -0.56 18.84 -8.41
C GLY A 12 -2.06 19.01 -8.19
N LYS A 13 -2.65 18.59 -7.07
CA LYS A 13 -4.01 19.05 -6.72
C LYS A 13 -3.86 20.15 -5.69
N GLY A 14 -4.11 21.39 -6.10
CA GLY A 14 -3.98 22.63 -5.32
C GLY A 14 -4.96 22.76 -4.14
N TYR A 15 -5.13 21.69 -3.38
CA TYR A 15 -5.69 21.75 -2.06
C TYR A 15 -4.54 21.72 -1.07
N SER A 16 -3.94 22.90 -0.84
CA SER A 16 -3.29 23.20 0.43
C SER A 16 -4.39 23.14 1.50
N CYS A 17 -4.79 21.93 1.89
CA CYS A 17 -5.75 21.69 2.93
C CYS A 17 -5.02 21.76 4.27
N THR A 18 -4.67 22.97 4.72
CA THR A 18 -4.57 23.23 6.16
C THR A 18 -5.99 23.20 6.74
N ARG A 19 -6.65 22.04 6.64
CA ARG A 19 -7.93 21.81 7.30
C ARG A 19 -7.63 21.62 8.78
N PRO A 20 -8.43 22.21 9.68
CA PRO A 20 -8.28 21.94 11.10
C PRO A 20 -8.39 20.42 11.34
N PRO A 21 -7.72 19.88 12.37
CA PRO A 21 -7.81 18.47 12.71
C PRO A 21 -9.26 18.00 12.79
N CYS A 22 -9.52 16.82 12.24
CA CYS A 22 -10.86 16.26 12.21
C CYS A 22 -11.42 16.11 13.63
N GLN A 23 -12.59 16.69 13.90
CA GLN A 23 -13.21 16.63 15.24
C GLN A 23 -13.62 15.20 15.65
N LYS A 24 -13.74 14.25 14.69
CA LYS A 24 -14.10 12.85 14.96
C LYS A 24 -12.90 11.94 15.24
N CYS A 25 -11.75 12.20 14.60
CA CYS A 25 -10.59 11.29 14.68
C CYS A 25 -9.26 11.98 14.95
N GLY A 26 -9.23 13.30 15.10
CA GLY A 26 -8.02 14.09 15.27
C GLY A 26 -7.08 14.10 14.07
N PHE A 27 -7.45 13.47 12.95
CA PHE A 27 -6.59 13.36 11.78
C PHE A 27 -6.31 14.75 11.18
N GLU A 28 -5.04 14.99 10.93
CA GLU A 28 -4.50 16.17 10.25
C GLU A 28 -3.87 15.70 8.95
N PHE A 29 -4.31 16.26 7.82
CA PHE A 29 -3.74 15.93 6.52
C PHE A 29 -2.32 16.48 6.44
N LYS A 30 -1.34 15.58 6.45
CA LYS A 30 0.08 15.90 6.28
C LYS A 30 0.53 15.34 4.95
N SER A 31 1.36 16.08 4.22
CA SER A 31 1.92 15.66 2.92
C SER A 31 2.92 14.49 3.02
N SER A 32 2.98 13.81 4.17
CA SER A 32 3.85 12.67 4.46
C SER A 32 3.12 11.35 4.23
N ALA A 33 3.81 10.40 3.60
CA ALA A 33 3.31 9.03 3.52
C ALA A 33 3.33 8.35 4.91
N GLY A 34 2.41 7.41 5.14
CA GLY A 34 2.36 6.70 6.41
C GLY A 34 1.11 5.84 6.60
N ILE A 35 1.09 5.11 7.71
CA ILE A 35 -0.08 4.34 8.14
C ILE A 35 -0.86 5.18 9.13
N PHE A 36 -2.13 5.40 8.82
CA PHE A 36 -3.00 6.30 9.57
C PHE A 36 -4.24 5.58 10.06
N LYS A 37 -4.79 6.06 11.18
CA LYS A 37 -6.09 5.65 11.70
C LYS A 37 -7.04 6.84 11.64
N THR A 38 -8.06 6.77 10.79
CA THR A 38 -8.97 7.87 10.47
C THR A 38 -10.43 7.49 10.72
N CYS A 39 -11.33 8.48 10.77
CA CYS A 39 -12.77 8.20 10.66
C CYS A 39 -13.12 7.86 9.21
N MET A 40 -14.32 7.30 8.98
CA MET A 40 -14.76 6.92 7.63
C MET A 40 -14.81 8.14 6.69
N ASP A 41 -15.30 9.29 7.17
CA ASP A 41 -15.42 10.50 6.35
C ASP A 41 -14.05 11.01 5.86
N CYS A 42 -13.04 11.02 6.75
CA CYS A 42 -11.68 11.41 6.38
C CYS A 42 -11.00 10.40 5.45
N PHE A 43 -11.28 9.11 5.61
CA PHE A 43 -10.78 8.08 4.70
C PHE A 43 -11.39 8.22 3.29
N LEU A 44 -12.69 8.52 3.22
CA LEU A 44 -13.39 8.64 1.95
C LEU A 44 -13.07 9.91 1.21
N GLU A 45 -12.94 11.03 1.90
CA GLU A 45 -12.73 12.35 1.28
C GLU A 45 -13.77 12.66 0.18
N GLY A 46 -15.00 12.17 0.34
CA GLY A 46 -16.08 12.32 -0.64
C GLY A 46 -16.05 11.32 -1.81
N HIS A 47 -15.12 10.36 -1.81
CA HIS A 47 -15.07 9.26 -2.77
C HIS A 47 -15.91 8.05 -2.32
N SER A 48 -16.11 7.11 -3.25
CA SER A 48 -16.85 5.86 -2.99
C SER A 48 -15.94 4.73 -2.51
N LEU A 49 -16.49 3.85 -1.67
CA LEU A 49 -15.84 2.59 -1.29
C LEU A 49 -16.05 1.53 -2.36
N TYR A 50 -14.99 0.75 -2.60
CA TYR A 50 -15.07 -0.49 -3.36
C TYR A 50 -14.58 -1.64 -2.49
N CYS A 51 -15.41 -2.67 -2.34
CA CYS A 51 -15.05 -3.86 -1.59
C CYS A 51 -14.33 -4.86 -2.49
N CYS A 52 -13.23 -5.43 -1.98
CA CYS A 52 -12.54 -6.54 -2.62
C CYS A 52 -13.12 -7.86 -2.13
N THR A 53 -13.46 -8.77 -3.06
CA THR A 53 -13.90 -10.12 -2.74
C THR A 53 -12.69 -11.05 -2.56
N TYR A 54 -12.66 -11.84 -1.50
CA TYR A 54 -11.56 -12.77 -1.17
C TYR A 54 -12.01 -14.23 -1.33
N GLY A 55 -11.07 -15.16 -1.45
CA GLY A 55 -11.34 -16.59 -1.61
C GLY A 55 -11.95 -16.95 -2.97
N VAL A 56 -11.71 -16.13 -3.99
CA VAL A 56 -12.28 -16.36 -5.33
C VAL A 56 -11.52 -17.49 -6.04
N PRO A 57 -12.19 -18.55 -6.52
CA PRO A 57 -11.52 -19.66 -7.20
C PRO A 57 -10.69 -19.23 -8.40
N SER A 58 -9.47 -19.78 -8.54
CA SER A 58 -8.52 -19.40 -9.59
C SER A 58 -8.99 -19.75 -11.00
N ASN A 59 -9.86 -20.75 -11.15
CA ASN A 59 -10.49 -21.15 -12.41
C ASN A 59 -11.59 -20.17 -12.87
N TRP A 60 -12.08 -19.29 -11.99
CA TRP A 60 -13.06 -18.26 -12.35
C TRP A 60 -12.40 -17.10 -13.12
N LYS A 61 -11.06 -16.98 -13.20
CA LYS A 61 -10.38 -15.84 -13.83
C LYS A 61 -10.96 -15.39 -15.18
N THR A 62 -11.41 -16.31 -16.03
CA THR A 62 -12.03 -16.01 -17.33
C THR A 62 -13.39 -15.32 -17.21
N SER A 63 -14.22 -15.75 -16.26
CA SER A 63 -15.56 -15.20 -16.01
C SER A 63 -15.53 -13.88 -15.21
N LEU A 64 -14.43 -13.58 -14.51
CA LEU A 64 -14.22 -12.29 -13.82
C LEU A 64 -13.57 -11.22 -14.71
N LYS A 65 -13.23 -11.52 -15.97
CA LYS A 65 -12.70 -10.49 -16.89
C LYS A 65 -13.61 -9.27 -17.02
N ASN A 66 -14.93 -9.47 -16.86
CA ASN A 66 -15.95 -8.42 -16.87
C ASN A 66 -16.37 -7.95 -15.47
N TYR A 67 -15.81 -8.53 -14.40
CA TYR A 67 -16.11 -8.12 -13.04
C TYR A 67 -15.41 -6.80 -12.75
N ARG A 68 -16.22 -5.75 -12.57
CA ARG A 68 -15.73 -4.39 -12.28
C ARG A 68 -15.18 -4.23 -10.85
N GLY A 69 -15.37 -5.23 -9.98
CA GLY A 69 -14.85 -5.22 -8.62
C GLY A 69 -13.39 -5.69 -8.51
N LEU A 70 -12.78 -5.37 -7.38
CA LEU A 70 -11.50 -5.95 -6.98
C LEU A 70 -11.75 -7.37 -6.45
N TYR A 71 -10.86 -8.31 -6.78
CA TYR A 71 -10.93 -9.68 -6.25
C TYR A 71 -9.53 -10.21 -5.93
N SER A 72 -9.47 -11.15 -5.00
CA SER A 72 -8.29 -11.91 -4.62
C SER A 72 -8.63 -13.40 -4.57
N THR A 73 -7.71 -14.23 -5.06
CA THR A 73 -7.83 -15.69 -4.93
C THR A 73 -7.35 -16.20 -3.57
N SER A 74 -6.76 -15.33 -2.75
CA SER A 74 -6.36 -15.67 -1.38
C SER A 74 -7.57 -15.51 -0.45
N ASP A 75 -7.71 -16.43 0.49
CA ASP A 75 -8.75 -16.36 1.51
C ASP A 75 -8.50 -15.21 2.49
N SER A 76 -9.59 -14.60 2.96
CA SER A 76 -9.52 -13.63 4.04
C SER A 76 -9.45 -14.37 5.36
N LYS A 77 -8.63 -13.85 6.26
CA LYS A 77 -8.69 -14.16 7.69
C LYS A 77 -10.02 -13.71 8.31
N PRO A 78 -10.40 -14.29 9.46
CA PRO A 78 -11.51 -13.82 10.30
C PRO A 78 -11.42 -12.32 10.63
N ALA A 79 -12.55 -11.66 10.84
CA ALA A 79 -12.62 -10.20 10.95
C ALA A 79 -11.82 -9.63 12.13
N ASP A 80 -11.81 -10.32 13.26
CA ASP A 80 -11.03 -10.03 14.46
C ASP A 80 -9.52 -10.09 14.18
N GLU A 81 -9.05 -11.17 13.55
CA GLU A 81 -7.64 -11.30 13.14
C GLU A 81 -7.21 -10.17 12.18
N VAL A 82 -8.07 -9.81 11.22
CA VAL A 82 -7.79 -8.73 10.27
C VAL A 82 -7.62 -7.40 10.98
N VAL A 83 -8.49 -7.11 11.96
CA VAL A 83 -8.44 -5.89 12.77
C VAL A 83 -7.19 -5.88 13.66
N GLU A 84 -6.87 -7.01 14.30
CA GLU A 84 -5.67 -7.16 15.12
C GLU A 84 -4.40 -6.90 14.30
N MET A 85 -4.29 -7.53 13.13
CA MET A 85 -3.16 -7.34 12.22
C MET A 85 -2.97 -5.87 11.82
N ALA A 86 -4.06 -5.21 11.42
CA ALA A 86 -4.01 -3.79 11.07
C ALA A 86 -3.54 -2.92 12.26
N HIS A 87 -3.95 -3.27 13.48
CA HIS A 87 -3.51 -2.59 14.69
C HIS A 87 -2.03 -2.81 15.02
N ARG A 88 -1.54 -4.05 14.91
CA ARG A 88 -0.12 -4.37 15.15
C ARG A 88 0.81 -3.60 14.23
N VAL A 89 0.46 -3.54 12.94
CA VAL A 89 1.20 -2.74 11.96
C VAL A 89 1.10 -1.24 12.29
N PHE A 90 -0.09 -0.72 12.60
CA PHE A 90 -0.28 0.68 12.95
C PHE A 90 0.52 1.11 14.20
N LYS A 91 0.63 0.23 15.20
CA LYS A 91 1.44 0.46 16.41
C LYS A 91 2.95 0.29 16.18
N GLY A 92 3.37 -0.14 15.00
CA GLY A 92 4.78 -0.41 14.68
C GLY A 92 5.33 -1.69 15.31
N GLU A 93 4.47 -2.55 15.86
CA GLU A 93 4.85 -3.85 16.40
C GLU A 93 5.22 -4.83 15.27
N ASP A 94 4.61 -4.63 14.10
CA ASP A 94 4.95 -5.34 12.88
C ASP A 94 5.56 -4.39 11.84
N LYS A 95 6.79 -4.69 11.42
CA LYS A 95 7.60 -3.89 10.48
C LYS A 95 7.54 -4.42 9.03
N VAL A 96 6.52 -5.20 8.68
CA VAL A 96 6.28 -5.69 7.31
C VAL A 96 6.26 -4.57 6.27
N PHE A 97 5.78 -3.38 6.65
CA PHE A 97 5.79 -2.20 5.78
C PHE A 97 6.94 -1.27 6.14
N GLY A 98 7.75 -0.93 5.14
CA GLY A 98 8.89 -0.03 5.32
C GLY A 98 8.45 1.42 5.58
N GLN A 99 9.41 2.26 5.97
CA GLN A 99 9.18 3.69 6.24
C GLN A 99 8.77 4.49 5.00
N LYS A 100 9.06 3.97 3.80
CA LYS A 100 8.81 4.65 2.52
C LYS A 100 7.72 3.96 1.73
N TYR A 101 6.72 4.72 1.34
CA TYR A 101 5.69 4.30 0.39
C TYR A 101 6.28 4.15 -1.02
N ASP A 102 5.91 3.07 -1.70
CA ASP A 102 6.35 2.74 -3.06
C ASP A 102 5.15 2.23 -3.87
N LEU A 103 4.86 2.86 -5.00
CA LEU A 103 3.68 2.54 -5.82
C LEU A 103 3.66 1.08 -6.34
N ILE A 104 4.81 0.41 -6.41
CA ILE A 104 4.97 -0.93 -6.97
C ILE A 104 5.22 -1.98 -5.89
N GLU A 105 5.94 -1.63 -4.81
CA GLU A 105 6.39 -2.60 -3.80
C GLU A 105 5.74 -2.43 -2.41
N ASN A 106 5.29 -1.21 -2.06
CA ASN A 106 4.79 -0.87 -0.74
C ASN A 106 3.69 0.20 -0.85
N ASN A 107 2.55 -0.20 -1.40
CA ASN A 107 1.41 0.68 -1.67
C ASN A 107 0.19 0.32 -0.80
N CYS A 108 -0.86 1.14 -0.90
CA CYS A 108 -2.11 0.96 -0.15
C CYS A 108 -2.77 -0.43 -0.33
N GLU A 109 -2.68 -1.01 -1.54
CA GLU A 109 -3.26 -2.33 -1.82
C GLU A 109 -2.45 -3.45 -1.15
N HIS A 110 -1.11 -3.37 -1.14
CA HIS A 110 -0.28 -4.31 -0.39
C HIS A 110 -0.67 -4.33 1.08
N PHE A 111 -0.86 -3.14 1.68
CA PHE A 111 -1.30 -3.01 3.07
C PHE A 111 -2.67 -3.63 3.32
N ALA A 112 -3.67 -3.28 2.51
CA ALA A 112 -5.03 -3.79 2.70
C ALA A 112 -5.11 -5.32 2.52
N VAL A 113 -4.43 -5.86 1.50
CA VAL A 113 -4.41 -7.31 1.25
C VAL A 113 -3.61 -8.04 2.33
N TYR A 114 -2.52 -7.47 2.83
CA TYR A 114 -1.78 -8.04 3.95
C TYR A 114 -2.65 -8.18 5.19
N CYS A 115 -3.35 -7.10 5.59
CA CYS A 115 -4.24 -7.17 6.75
C CYS A 115 -5.31 -8.26 6.58
N LYS A 116 -5.78 -8.49 5.34
CA LYS A 116 -6.79 -9.51 5.05
C LYS A 116 -6.23 -10.93 4.97
N THR A 117 -4.98 -11.13 4.56
CA THR A 117 -4.48 -12.46 4.13
C THR A 117 -3.17 -12.89 4.77
N GLY A 118 -2.45 -12.00 5.46
CA GLY A 118 -1.08 -12.24 5.94
C GLY A 118 0.02 -12.07 4.90
N VAL A 119 -0.31 -11.82 3.62
CA VAL A 119 0.68 -11.71 2.54
C VAL A 119 0.48 -10.42 1.75
N PRO A 120 1.48 -9.53 1.65
CA PRO A 120 1.34 -8.29 0.90
C PRO A 120 1.32 -8.58 -0.60
N LYS A 121 0.25 -8.19 -1.29
CA LYS A 121 0.09 -8.30 -2.74
C LYS A 121 -0.66 -7.09 -3.30
N SER A 122 -0.35 -6.70 -4.52
CA SER A 122 -1.09 -5.65 -5.24
C SER A 122 -1.39 -6.10 -6.67
N ARG A 123 -2.67 -6.12 -7.02
CA ARG A 123 -3.12 -6.35 -8.40
C ARG A 123 -2.77 -5.17 -9.29
N GLN A 124 -2.86 -3.94 -8.76
CA GLN A 124 -2.49 -2.71 -9.46
C GLN A 124 -1.01 -2.74 -9.90
N ALA A 125 -0.12 -3.26 -9.06
CA ALA A 125 1.30 -3.38 -9.35
C ALA A 125 1.68 -4.63 -10.18
N ALA A 126 0.81 -5.66 -10.24
CA ALA A 126 1.13 -6.93 -10.87
C ALA A 126 1.56 -6.78 -12.34
N LEU A 127 0.80 -6.02 -13.14
CA LEU A 127 1.11 -5.78 -14.56
C LEU A 127 2.44 -5.06 -14.76
N ILE A 128 2.76 -4.09 -13.89
CA ILE A 128 4.03 -3.36 -13.95
C ILE A 128 5.19 -4.30 -13.63
N ARG A 129 5.04 -5.16 -12.62
CA ARG A 129 6.06 -6.16 -12.25
C ARG A 129 6.26 -7.21 -13.32
N GLU A 130 5.20 -7.56 -14.05
CA GLU A 130 5.26 -8.50 -15.15
C GLU A 130 5.93 -7.91 -16.41
N ASN A 131 6.00 -6.58 -16.54
CA ASN A 131 6.66 -5.93 -17.66
C ASN A 131 8.17 -6.29 -17.73
N PRO A 132 8.67 -6.87 -18.86
CA PRO A 132 10.07 -7.27 -19.00
C PRO A 132 11.08 -6.12 -18.83
N LEU A 133 10.74 -4.90 -19.29
CA LEU A 133 11.61 -3.73 -19.18
C LEU A 133 11.78 -3.34 -17.71
N TYR A 134 10.69 -3.33 -16.94
CA TYR A 134 10.75 -3.07 -15.50
C TYR A 134 11.62 -4.12 -14.78
N ARG A 135 11.44 -5.41 -15.08
CA ARG A 135 12.24 -6.48 -14.46
C ARG A 135 13.73 -6.33 -14.78
N THR A 136 14.08 -6.09 -16.04
CA THR A 136 15.47 -5.90 -16.47
C THR A 136 16.09 -4.68 -15.83
N GLY A 137 15.40 -3.53 -15.88
CA GLY A 137 15.85 -2.29 -15.24
C GLY A 137 16.07 -2.46 -13.73
N LYS A 138 15.12 -3.09 -13.02
CA LYS A 138 15.23 -3.36 -11.58
C LYS A 138 16.43 -4.24 -11.24
N ARG A 139 16.73 -5.26 -12.05
CA ARG A 139 17.93 -6.10 -11.89
C ARG A 139 19.22 -5.30 -12.04
N ILE A 140 19.29 -4.42 -13.04
CA ILE A 140 20.45 -3.55 -13.27
C ILE A 140 20.64 -2.62 -12.08
N ILE A 141 19.60 -1.90 -11.66
CA ILE A 141 19.65 -0.98 -10.51
C ILE A 141 20.12 -1.71 -9.24
N ASN A 142 19.59 -2.91 -8.98
CA ASN A 142 19.99 -3.70 -7.80
C ASN A 142 21.44 -4.16 -7.88
N LYS A 143 21.98 -4.46 -9.07
CA LYS A 143 23.41 -4.77 -9.25
C LYS A 143 24.27 -3.54 -8.99
N VAL A 144 23.86 -2.36 -9.46
CA VAL A 144 24.58 -1.10 -9.23
C VAL A 144 24.61 -0.77 -7.74
N ARG A 145 23.47 -0.85 -7.03
CA ARG A 145 23.39 -0.61 -5.58
C ARG A 145 24.22 -1.56 -4.72
N LYS A 146 24.47 -2.77 -5.20
CA LYS A 146 25.28 -3.78 -4.50
C LYS A 146 26.78 -3.67 -4.78
N LYS A 147 27.21 -2.87 -5.77
CA LYS A 147 28.63 -2.58 -5.94
C LYS A 147 29.05 -1.63 -4.81
N PRO A 148 30.03 -1.99 -3.96
CA PRO A 148 30.59 -1.04 -3.02
C PRO A 148 31.19 0.14 -3.81
N ASN A 149 31.00 1.37 -3.34
CA ASN A 149 31.73 2.52 -3.84
C ASN A 149 33.22 2.29 -3.56
N SER A 150 33.97 1.82 -4.54
CA SER A 150 35.42 1.68 -4.49
C SER A 150 36.10 3.03 -4.76
N VAL A 151 35.73 4.05 -3.99
CA VAL A 151 36.48 5.30 -3.89
C VAL A 151 36.70 5.54 -2.41
N ALA A 152 37.65 4.79 -1.85
CA ALA A 152 38.30 5.19 -0.62
C ALA A 152 39.18 6.39 -1.00
N ASN A 153 38.91 7.53 -0.37
CA ASN A 153 39.79 8.68 -0.42
C ASN A 153 41.08 8.28 0.30
N GLU A 154 42.17 8.10 -0.46
CA GLU A 154 43.52 8.32 0.06
C GLU A 154 43.71 9.83 0.14
N GLU A 155 43.65 10.40 1.34
CA GLU A 155 44.32 11.67 1.62
C GLU A 155 45.08 11.57 2.95
N TYR A 156 46.28 12.13 2.88
CA TYR A 156 47.45 12.09 3.78
C TYR A 156 47.20 12.49 5.24
#